data_AF-A0A1I2F4L6-F1
#
_entry.id   AF-A0A1I2F4L6-F1
#
_cell.length_a   1.000
_cell.length_b   1.000
_cell.length_c   1.000
_cell.angle_alpha   90.00
_cell.angle_beta   90.00
_cell.angle_gamma   90.00
#
_symmetry.space_group_name_H-M   'P 1'
#
loop_
_entity.id
_entity.type
_entity.pdbx_description
1 polymer ?
#
loop_
_entity_poly.entity_id
_entity_poly.type
_entity_poly.pdbx_seq_one_letter_code
_entity_poly.pdbx_strand_id
1 'polypeptide(L)'
;MIADRAKHYARRAYALFSRYLSPASFAALAVLIITIIALFTPPYIGMADNGDFFRILYSNGLYFSASDYDSQYLGYFVKKFGILQYYNENGTTFTSSQSWFIQLSVALNTLLASSQVFDVRFQAAILTILYVIAIYLLVESLTWKIARKYGYIIALLAIFMFGDTGYTAFFNSFFSEGIVLIMMMLVFASGLLLYRRRYNDYAMLAVFTVSGFLLTTSKQQNAPVGVIIAVIGLFFLFIHVKRTFRVLMLTSLTILMLAGIATYVLIPKEFVNINKYHAMTRGVLMGSDDPEGALEALGMDKQYAILKDSIYYEPFTTVDVDSPILEENFYSQYGFGAIVGYYISHPNQAGSMLNLAAKNAFTIRPAAMGNYEKSAGKPFGQQTVFFSGYSLLKEALAPKTFGFIVIWMIVVASVYMPAFIAAIRARNLRRASRLPLIVMMMLAGLSGIFVSIIGAGDADLAKHEFLFTVAFDLITFLVIADGVRRRLWHSEQEQDSPNEIHVERLGR
;
A
#
# COMPACT_ATOMS: atom_id res chain seq x y z
N MET A 1 -8.07 50.16 0.82
CA MET A 1 -7.44 50.42 2.13
C MET A 1 -7.50 49.24 3.12
N ILE A 2 -8.69 48.74 3.54
CA ILE A 2 -8.78 47.57 4.45
C ILE A 2 -8.30 46.27 3.75
N ALA A 3 -8.71 46.05 2.50
CA ALA A 3 -8.26 44.91 1.70
C ALA A 3 -6.73 44.92 1.43
N ASP A 4 -6.13 46.10 1.28
CA ASP A 4 -4.69 46.23 1.06
C ASP A 4 -3.87 45.98 2.33
N ARG A 5 -4.38 46.43 3.48
CA ARG A 5 -3.80 46.08 4.78
C ARG A 5 -3.90 44.58 5.04
N ALA A 6 -5.06 43.96 4.79
CA ALA A 6 -5.24 42.51 4.93
C ALA A 6 -4.28 41.72 4.03
N LYS A 7 -4.12 42.12 2.75
CA LYS A 7 -3.12 41.54 1.84
C LYS A 7 -1.69 41.73 2.35
N HIS A 8 -1.36 42.88 2.93
CA HIS A 8 -0.04 43.16 3.48
C HIS A 8 0.28 42.28 4.70
N TYR A 9 -0.65 42.15 5.65
CA TYR A 9 -0.51 41.26 6.81
C TYR A 9 -0.42 39.80 6.38
N ALA A 10 -1.26 39.35 5.45
CA ALA A 10 -1.20 37.99 4.91
C ALA A 10 0.15 37.69 4.24
N ARG A 11 0.69 38.63 3.46
CA ARG A 11 2.03 38.50 2.85
C ARG A 11 3.15 38.45 3.89
N ARG A 12 3.08 39.26 4.94
CA ARG A 12 4.06 39.24 6.05
C ARG A 12 3.99 37.94 6.85
N ALA A 13 2.77 37.48 7.18
CA ALA A 13 2.56 36.20 7.86
C ALA A 13 3.07 35.03 7.02
N TYR A 14 2.77 34.99 5.72
CA TYR A 14 3.31 33.99 4.79
C TYR A 14 4.85 34.04 4.71
N ALA A 15 5.44 35.24 4.64
CA ALA A 15 6.89 35.39 4.60
C ALA A 15 7.57 34.87 5.88
N LEU A 16 7.00 35.17 7.06
CA LEU A 16 7.48 34.67 8.34
C LEU A 16 7.28 33.14 8.46
N PHE A 17 6.08 32.64 8.21
CA PHE A 17 5.76 31.21 8.25
C PHE A 17 6.68 30.41 7.34
N SER A 18 6.85 30.87 6.10
CA SER A 18 7.70 30.20 5.13
C SER A 18 9.19 30.26 5.46
N ARG A 19 9.63 31.25 6.23
CA ARG A 19 11.01 31.35 6.70
C ARG A 19 11.38 30.22 7.66
N TYR A 20 10.43 29.74 8.47
CA TYR A 20 10.68 28.75 9.52
C TYR A 20 10.20 27.34 9.20
N LEU A 21 9.17 27.18 8.36
CA LEU A 21 8.59 25.87 8.07
C LEU A 21 8.70 25.52 6.59
N SER A 22 9.44 24.47 6.23
CA SER A 22 9.48 23.98 4.85
C SER A 22 8.12 23.38 4.45
N PRO A 23 7.78 23.30 3.15
CA PRO A 23 6.57 22.62 2.71
C PRO A 23 6.48 21.17 3.18
N ALA A 24 7.61 20.46 3.21
CA ALA A 24 7.69 19.09 3.70
C ALA A 24 7.41 18.99 5.20
N SER A 25 8.01 19.87 6.02
CA SER A 25 7.74 19.93 7.46
C SER A 25 6.29 20.33 7.75
N PHE A 26 5.72 21.23 6.95
CA PHE A 26 4.32 21.62 7.07
C PHE A 26 3.38 20.44 6.80
N ALA A 27 3.57 19.71 5.70
CA ALA A 27 2.78 18.52 5.40
C ALA A 27 2.90 17.47 6.49
N ALA A 28 4.12 17.15 6.91
CA ALA A 28 4.41 16.16 7.95
C ALA A 28 3.74 16.53 9.29
N LEU A 29 3.83 17.79 9.73
CA LEU A 29 3.22 18.26 10.97
C LEU A 29 1.68 18.25 10.89
N ALA A 30 1.10 18.69 9.77
CA ALA A 30 -0.34 18.69 9.60
C ALA A 30 -0.91 17.26 9.59
N VAL A 31 -0.27 16.33 8.87
CA VAL A 31 -0.65 14.91 8.86
C VAL A 31 -0.47 14.29 10.25
N LEU A 32 0.59 14.63 10.98
CA LEU A 32 0.77 14.21 12.37
C LEU A 32 -0.41 14.65 13.24
N ILE A 33 -0.80 15.93 13.18
CA ILE A 33 -1.90 16.48 13.97
C ILE A 33 -3.23 15.79 13.61
N ILE A 34 -3.54 15.64 12.32
CA ILE A 34 -4.76 14.96 11.86
C ILE A 34 -4.79 13.52 12.37
N THR A 35 -3.69 12.78 12.23
CA THR A 35 -3.56 11.39 12.70
C THR A 35 -3.67 11.30 14.22
N ILE A 36 -3.08 12.23 14.98
CA ILE A 36 -3.21 12.28 16.44
C ILE A 36 -4.67 12.46 16.85
N ILE A 37 -5.37 13.40 16.22
CA ILE A 37 -6.79 13.65 16.50
C ILE A 37 -7.62 12.40 16.18
N ALA A 38 -7.38 11.77 15.03
CA ALA A 38 -8.13 10.57 14.62
C ALA A 38 -7.89 9.35 15.53
N LEU A 39 -6.63 9.02 15.80
CA LEU A 39 -6.26 7.72 16.36
C LEU A 39 -6.11 7.73 17.90
N PHE A 40 -5.87 8.90 18.50
CA PHE A 40 -5.51 9.01 19.92
C PHE A 40 -6.49 9.87 20.74
N THR A 41 -7.51 10.46 20.11
CA THR A 41 -8.54 11.26 20.79
C THR A 41 -9.91 10.59 20.64
N PRO A 42 -10.71 10.45 21.71
CA PRO A 42 -12.08 9.94 21.60
C PRO A 42 -12.96 10.82 20.68
N PRO A 43 -13.84 10.22 19.85
CA PRO A 43 -13.99 8.79 19.62
C PRO A 43 -12.81 8.23 18.82
N TYR A 44 -12.14 7.21 19.36
CA TYR A 44 -10.95 6.62 18.73
C TYR A 44 -11.33 5.94 17.42
N ILE A 45 -10.53 6.20 16.38
CA ILE A 45 -10.71 5.60 15.06
C ILE A 45 -9.70 4.48 14.87
N GLY A 46 -10.18 3.33 14.40
CA GLY A 46 -9.36 2.19 13.97
C GLY A 46 -10.08 1.36 12.90
N MET A 47 -9.62 0.15 12.63
CA MET A 47 -10.33 -0.78 11.72
C MET A 47 -10.85 -1.99 12.52
N ALA A 48 -12.10 -2.37 12.27
CA ALA A 48 -12.66 -3.62 12.76
C ALA A 48 -11.96 -4.83 12.13
N ASP A 49 -11.98 -5.99 12.80
CA ASP A 49 -11.42 -7.23 12.26
C ASP A 49 -12.38 -7.83 11.22
N ASN A 50 -11.91 -8.15 10.01
CA ASN A 50 -12.72 -8.88 9.01
C ASN A 50 -12.58 -10.41 9.13
N GLY A 51 -11.96 -10.90 10.21
CA GLY A 51 -11.66 -12.30 10.40
C GLY A 51 -10.22 -12.65 10.03
N ASP A 52 -9.32 -11.69 9.84
CA ASP A 52 -7.92 -11.92 9.46
C ASP A 52 -6.94 -11.68 10.61
N PHE A 53 -7.33 -11.01 11.70
CA PHE A 53 -6.38 -10.71 12.78
C PHE A 53 -5.81 -11.99 13.39
N PHE A 54 -6.58 -13.08 13.46
CA PHE A 54 -6.12 -14.34 14.04
C PHE A 54 -4.79 -14.84 13.44
N ARG A 55 -4.53 -14.54 12.15
CA ARG A 55 -3.32 -14.96 11.42
C ARG A 55 -2.04 -14.40 12.05
N ILE A 56 -2.12 -13.23 12.67
CA ILE A 56 -0.96 -12.51 13.22
C ILE A 56 -1.06 -12.30 14.73
N LEU A 57 -2.27 -12.32 15.30
CA LEU A 57 -2.51 -12.01 16.71
C LEU A 57 -1.86 -13.07 17.62
N TYR A 58 -2.20 -14.34 17.41
CA TYR A 58 -1.72 -15.44 18.25
C TYR A 58 -0.21 -15.65 18.13
N SER A 59 0.36 -15.56 16.92
CA SER A 59 1.82 -15.70 16.72
C SER A 59 2.63 -14.59 17.41
N ASN A 60 2.00 -13.46 17.72
CA ASN A 60 2.61 -12.37 18.46
C ASN A 60 2.28 -12.37 19.97
N GLY A 61 1.73 -13.47 20.49
CA GLY A 61 1.46 -13.61 21.92
C GLY A 61 0.21 -12.86 22.39
N LEU A 62 -0.69 -12.53 21.47
CA LEU A 62 -1.92 -11.77 21.76
C LEU A 62 -3.16 -12.63 21.53
N TYR A 63 -4.27 -12.29 22.18
CA TYR A 63 -5.57 -12.94 21.96
C TYR A 63 -6.74 -11.95 22.09
N PHE A 64 -7.89 -12.31 21.54
CA PHE A 64 -9.10 -11.50 21.60
C PHE A 64 -9.64 -11.40 23.04
N SER A 65 -9.93 -10.18 23.51
CA SER A 65 -10.50 -9.95 24.85
C SER A 65 -12.03 -9.83 24.87
N ALA A 66 -12.66 -9.51 23.74
CA ALA A 66 -14.12 -9.47 23.63
C ALA A 66 -14.67 -10.91 23.61
N SER A 67 -15.91 -11.13 24.06
CA SER A 67 -16.51 -12.46 24.17
C SER A 67 -17.57 -12.76 23.09
N ASP A 68 -18.09 -11.75 22.40
CA ASP A 68 -19.15 -11.89 21.39
C ASP A 68 -18.69 -11.53 19.97
N TYR A 69 -19.18 -12.30 18.98
CA TYR A 69 -18.84 -12.17 17.55
C TYR A 69 -19.05 -10.75 17.01
N ASP A 70 -20.20 -10.14 17.31
CA ASP A 70 -20.55 -8.79 16.82
C ASP A 70 -19.62 -7.69 17.33
N SER A 71 -19.02 -7.89 18.50
CA SER A 71 -18.03 -6.96 19.07
C SER A 71 -16.62 -7.24 18.57
N GLN A 72 -16.35 -8.44 18.05
CA GLN A 72 -15.04 -8.84 17.54
C GLN A 72 -14.88 -8.54 16.05
N TYR A 73 -15.89 -8.82 15.23
CA TYR A 73 -15.78 -8.86 13.78
C TYR A 73 -16.66 -7.83 13.09
N LEU A 74 -16.11 -7.22 12.03
CA LEU A 74 -16.71 -6.30 11.06
C LEU A 74 -17.27 -4.99 11.64
N GLY A 75 -18.09 -5.06 12.67
CA GLY A 75 -18.92 -3.94 13.14
C GLY A 75 -18.16 -2.85 13.86
N TYR A 76 -17.22 -3.20 14.73
CA TYR A 76 -16.62 -2.26 15.68
C TYR A 76 -15.10 -2.42 15.77
N PHE A 77 -14.43 -1.28 15.94
CA PHE A 77 -13.01 -1.24 16.24
C PHE A 77 -12.75 -1.73 17.68
N VAL A 78 -11.84 -2.68 17.83
CA VAL A 78 -11.36 -3.18 19.13
C VAL A 78 -9.99 -2.57 19.44
N LYS A 79 -9.93 -1.81 20.53
CA LYS A 79 -8.71 -1.13 20.97
C LYS A 79 -7.79 -1.99 21.84
N LYS A 80 -8.38 -2.93 22.61
CA LYS A 80 -7.68 -3.68 23.66
C LYS A 80 -7.71 -5.18 23.38
N PHE A 81 -6.56 -5.81 23.59
CA PHE A 81 -6.34 -7.24 23.40
C PHE A 81 -5.64 -7.82 24.64
N GLY A 82 -5.73 -9.12 24.83
CA GLY A 82 -5.07 -9.82 25.93
C GLY A 82 -3.65 -10.22 25.55
N ILE A 83 -2.73 -10.21 26.50
CA ILE A 83 -1.36 -10.71 26.33
C ILE A 83 -1.29 -12.12 26.95
N LEU A 84 -0.86 -13.12 26.18
CA LEU A 84 -0.64 -14.48 26.66
C LEU A 84 0.45 -14.48 27.73
N GLN A 85 0.13 -15.01 28.91
CA GLN A 85 1.05 -15.08 30.07
C GLN A 85 1.80 -16.43 30.15
N TYR A 86 1.32 -17.43 29.42
CA TYR A 86 1.82 -18.80 29.44
C TYR A 86 2.30 -19.24 28.05
N TYR A 87 2.73 -20.49 27.94
CA TYR A 87 3.24 -21.05 26.69
C TYR A 87 2.26 -20.86 25.53
N ASN A 88 2.78 -20.37 24.40
CA ASN A 88 2.01 -20.12 23.19
C ASN A 88 2.27 -21.25 22.18
N GLU A 89 1.30 -22.14 22.05
CA GLU A 89 1.33 -23.24 21.07
C GLU A 89 1.29 -22.77 19.61
N ASN A 90 0.84 -21.54 19.36
CA ASN A 90 0.69 -20.94 18.02
C ASN A 90 1.85 -19.97 17.66
N GLY A 91 2.98 -20.03 18.38
CA GLY A 91 4.06 -19.05 18.29
C GLY A 91 4.78 -18.95 16.93
N THR A 92 4.60 -19.92 16.03
CA THR A 92 5.34 -19.99 14.74
C THR A 92 4.44 -20.14 13.50
N THR A 93 3.12 -20.01 13.63
CA THR A 93 2.18 -20.31 12.53
C THR A 93 2.27 -19.34 11.35
N PHE A 94 2.74 -18.11 11.56
CA PHE A 94 2.81 -17.09 10.51
C PHE A 94 4.04 -16.17 10.64
N THR A 95 4.89 -16.14 9.62
CA THR A 95 6.08 -15.29 9.57
C THR A 95 5.83 -14.07 8.69
N SER A 96 5.87 -12.87 9.28
CA SER A 96 5.76 -11.59 8.59
C SER A 96 6.63 -10.54 9.26
N SER A 97 7.16 -9.60 8.48
CA SER A 97 7.85 -8.42 9.05
C SER A 97 6.92 -7.52 9.87
N GLN A 98 5.60 -7.65 9.70
CA GLN A 98 4.62 -7.00 10.57
C GLN A 98 4.79 -7.38 12.05
N SER A 99 5.16 -8.63 12.33
CA SER A 99 5.37 -9.12 13.70
C SER A 99 6.42 -8.31 14.45
N TRP A 100 7.44 -7.79 13.77
CA TRP A 100 8.45 -6.94 14.43
C TRP A 100 7.86 -5.64 14.98
N PHE A 101 6.92 -5.03 14.26
CA PHE A 101 6.21 -3.84 14.72
C PHE A 101 5.25 -4.16 15.86
N ILE A 102 4.53 -5.28 15.78
CA ILE A 102 3.63 -5.72 16.85
C ILE A 102 4.43 -6.01 18.12
N GLN A 103 5.50 -6.81 18.04
CA GLN A 103 6.34 -7.15 19.20
C GLN A 103 6.99 -5.93 19.84
N LEU A 104 7.48 -4.98 19.04
CA LEU A 104 7.98 -3.70 19.57
C LEU A 104 6.86 -2.94 20.30
N SER A 105 5.65 -2.93 19.74
CA SER A 105 4.48 -2.28 20.34
C SER A 105 4.09 -2.95 21.67
N VAL A 106 4.09 -4.29 21.70
CA VAL A 106 3.81 -5.08 22.91
C VAL A 106 4.87 -4.78 23.97
N ALA A 107 6.16 -4.77 23.60
CA ALA A 107 7.24 -4.45 24.54
C ALA A 107 7.13 -3.03 25.12
N LEU A 108 6.73 -2.04 24.32
CA LEU A 108 6.48 -0.68 24.83
C LEU A 108 5.23 -0.63 25.72
N ASN A 109 4.17 -1.35 25.36
CA ASN A 109 2.96 -1.44 26.16
C ASN A 109 3.22 -2.11 27.52
N THR A 110 3.98 -3.21 27.55
CA THR A 110 4.34 -3.90 28.79
C THR A 110 5.24 -3.06 29.69
N LEU A 111 6.12 -2.25 29.10
CA LEU A 111 6.98 -1.32 29.83
C LEU A 111 6.22 -0.11 30.41
N LEU A 112 5.26 0.45 29.67
CA LEU A 112 4.67 1.75 29.98
C LEU A 112 3.21 1.70 30.50
N ALA A 113 2.49 0.59 30.29
CA ALA A 113 1.06 0.51 30.59
C ALA A 113 0.66 -0.77 31.34
N SER A 114 0.75 -1.94 30.73
CA SER A 114 0.28 -3.20 31.32
C SER A 114 0.97 -4.43 30.75
N SER A 115 1.30 -5.38 31.62
CA SER A 115 1.81 -6.70 31.23
C SER A 115 0.71 -7.67 30.78
N GLN A 116 -0.56 -7.36 31.01
CA GLN A 116 -1.70 -8.27 30.75
C GLN A 116 -2.60 -7.81 29.59
N VAL A 117 -2.70 -6.50 29.38
CA VAL A 117 -3.58 -5.92 28.35
C VAL A 117 -2.75 -5.12 27.36
N PHE A 118 -2.87 -5.46 26.08
CA PHE A 118 -2.27 -4.73 24.98
C PHE A 118 -3.23 -3.67 24.44
N ASP A 119 -2.79 -2.42 24.37
CA ASP A 119 -3.51 -1.34 23.68
C ASP A 119 -2.90 -1.10 22.30
N VAL A 120 -3.71 -1.29 21.24
CA VAL A 120 -3.25 -1.20 19.84
C VAL A 120 -2.72 0.20 19.48
N ARG A 121 -3.05 1.24 20.26
CA ARG A 121 -2.54 2.59 20.05
C ARG A 121 -1.01 2.70 20.17
N PHE A 122 -0.35 1.79 20.90
CA PHE A 122 1.11 1.73 20.91
C PHE A 122 1.68 1.42 19.51
N GLN A 123 1.03 0.51 18.78
CA GLN A 123 1.36 0.24 17.39
C GLN A 123 1.06 1.44 16.51
N ALA A 124 -0.11 2.06 16.69
CA ALA A 124 -0.46 3.24 15.94
C ALA A 124 0.55 4.38 16.14
N ALA A 125 1.16 4.51 17.32
CA ALA A 125 2.16 5.54 17.60
C ALA A 125 3.45 5.28 16.79
N ILE A 126 3.95 4.04 16.79
CA ILE A 126 5.12 3.65 16.00
C ILE A 126 4.87 3.89 14.51
N LEU A 127 3.72 3.42 13.99
CA LEU A 127 3.37 3.59 12.58
C LEU A 127 3.17 5.07 12.21
N THR A 128 2.57 5.88 13.10
CA THR A 128 2.42 7.32 12.88
C THR A 128 3.78 8.03 12.76
N ILE A 129 4.76 7.70 13.61
CA ILE A 129 6.11 8.27 13.54
C ILE A 129 6.75 7.95 12.19
N LEU A 130 6.71 6.69 11.77
CA LEU A 130 7.26 6.26 10.49
C LEU A 130 6.54 6.89 9.31
N TYR A 131 5.21 7.04 9.41
CA TYR A 131 4.40 7.67 8.38
C TYR A 131 4.72 9.15 8.21
N VAL A 132 4.90 9.89 9.29
CA VAL A 132 5.28 11.31 9.24
C VAL A 132 6.66 11.49 8.59
N ILE A 133 7.60 10.57 8.86
CA ILE A 133 8.90 10.54 8.15
C ILE A 133 8.69 10.27 6.66
N ALA A 134 7.83 9.32 6.30
CA ALA A 134 7.52 8.99 4.90
C ALA A 134 6.90 10.19 4.15
N ILE A 135 5.94 10.88 4.77
CA ILE A 135 5.31 12.10 4.24
C ILE A 135 6.35 13.20 4.04
N TYR A 136 7.20 13.43 5.04
CA TYR A 136 8.26 14.43 4.94
C TYR A 136 9.18 14.13 3.75
N LEU A 137 9.68 12.89 3.63
CA LEU A 137 10.57 12.50 2.54
C LEU A 137 9.88 12.56 1.18
N LEU A 138 8.62 12.13 1.08
CA LEU A 138 7.83 12.20 -0.15
C LEU A 138 7.67 13.65 -0.60
N VAL A 139 7.19 14.53 0.27
CA VAL A 139 6.97 15.94 -0.07
C VAL A 139 8.30 16.63 -0.37
N GLU A 140 9.35 16.40 0.41
CA GLU A 140 10.68 16.96 0.16
C GLU A 140 11.25 16.51 -1.20
N SER A 141 11.08 15.23 -1.57
CA SER A 141 11.52 14.68 -2.86
C SER A 141 10.94 15.44 -4.05
N LEU A 142 9.74 15.97 -3.84
CA LEU A 142 9.06 16.80 -4.80
C LEU A 142 9.53 18.24 -4.60
N THR A 143 9.34 18.87 -3.45
CA THR A 143 9.42 20.34 -3.28
C THR A 143 10.83 20.90 -3.27
N TRP A 144 11.85 20.05 -3.27
CA TRP A 144 13.25 20.48 -3.31
C TRP A 144 13.57 21.38 -4.52
N LYS A 145 14.24 22.52 -4.24
CA LYS A 145 14.62 23.57 -5.21
C LYS A 145 13.45 24.23 -5.95
N ILE A 146 12.24 24.17 -5.41
CA ILE A 146 11.06 24.78 -6.05
C ILE A 146 10.65 26.03 -5.28
N ALA A 147 10.11 27.01 -6.01
CA ALA A 147 9.52 28.19 -5.40
C ALA A 147 8.48 27.80 -4.34
N ARG A 148 8.61 28.36 -3.14
CA ARG A 148 7.83 27.96 -1.96
C ARG A 148 6.32 27.97 -2.18
N LYS A 149 5.81 28.88 -3.03
CA LYS A 149 4.39 28.94 -3.39
C LYS A 149 3.86 27.62 -3.95
N TYR A 150 4.57 27.02 -4.91
CA TYR A 150 4.21 25.73 -5.50
C TYR A 150 4.50 24.59 -4.52
N GLY A 151 5.53 24.74 -3.69
CA GLY A 151 5.82 23.80 -2.61
C GLY A 151 4.64 23.63 -1.65
N TYR A 152 4.04 24.73 -1.18
CA TYR A 152 2.89 24.67 -0.29
C TYR A 152 1.62 24.13 -0.94
N ILE A 153 1.39 24.39 -2.24
CA ILE A 153 0.27 23.76 -2.97
C ILE A 153 0.43 22.24 -2.94
N ILE A 154 1.64 21.74 -3.19
CA ILE A 154 1.95 20.31 -3.19
C ILE A 154 1.86 19.73 -1.78
N ALA A 155 2.29 20.48 -0.76
CA ALA A 155 2.11 20.09 0.64
C ALA A 155 0.62 19.99 1.03
N LEU A 156 -0.22 20.95 0.61
CA LEU A 156 -1.67 20.90 0.85
C LEU A 156 -2.32 19.70 0.14
N LEU A 157 -1.90 19.38 -1.09
CA LEU A 157 -2.35 18.18 -1.79
C LEU A 157 -1.93 16.90 -1.05
N ALA A 158 -0.69 16.83 -0.56
CA ALA A 158 -0.23 15.70 0.24
C ALA A 158 -1.05 15.56 1.54
N ILE A 159 -1.32 16.67 2.24
CA ILE A 159 -2.17 16.66 3.43
C ILE A 159 -3.57 16.15 3.09
N PHE A 160 -4.18 16.61 2.00
CA PHE A 160 -5.50 16.16 1.58
C PHE A 160 -5.54 14.65 1.24
N MET A 161 -4.57 14.15 0.47
CA MET A 161 -4.55 12.76 0.01
C MET A 161 -4.11 11.77 1.09
N PHE A 162 -3.04 12.11 1.81
CA PHE A 162 -2.36 11.20 2.74
C PHE A 162 -2.61 11.54 4.22
N GLY A 163 -3.24 12.67 4.52
CA GLY A 163 -3.88 12.87 5.83
C GLY A 163 -5.19 12.11 5.96
N ASP A 164 -5.70 11.52 4.87
CA ASP A 164 -6.99 10.86 4.83
C ASP A 164 -7.10 9.73 5.86
N THR A 165 -8.14 9.78 6.69
CA THR A 165 -8.31 8.81 7.78
C THR A 165 -8.64 7.41 7.27
N GLY A 166 -9.08 7.28 6.02
CA GLY A 166 -9.17 5.98 5.36
C GLY A 166 -7.86 5.22 5.37
N TYR A 167 -6.73 5.92 5.23
CA TYR A 167 -5.40 5.33 5.32
C TYR A 167 -4.93 5.13 6.75
N THR A 168 -5.05 6.16 7.59
CA THR A 168 -4.44 6.14 8.93
C THR A 168 -5.20 5.26 9.92
N ALA A 169 -6.49 4.98 9.69
CA ALA A 169 -7.27 4.05 10.51
C ALA A 169 -6.63 2.65 10.61
N PHE A 170 -5.93 2.19 9.56
CA PHE A 170 -5.21 0.92 9.57
C PHE A 170 -4.09 0.86 10.62
N PHE A 171 -3.59 1.99 11.12
CA PHE A 171 -2.55 1.99 12.14
C PHE A 171 -3.07 1.47 13.49
N ASN A 172 -4.35 1.69 13.78
CA ASN A 172 -5.10 1.13 14.91
C ASN A 172 -5.78 -0.20 14.50
N SER A 173 -5.00 -1.16 14.01
CA SER A 173 -5.49 -2.49 13.62
C SER A 173 -4.34 -3.48 13.43
N PHE A 174 -4.61 -4.77 13.28
CA PHE A 174 -3.60 -5.77 12.93
C PHE A 174 -3.52 -6.05 11.42
N PHE A 175 -3.96 -5.11 10.60
CA PHE A 175 -3.82 -5.14 9.15
C PHE A 175 -2.41 -4.71 8.72
N SER A 176 -1.81 -5.46 7.78
CA SER A 176 -0.49 -5.13 7.24
C SER A 176 -0.54 -3.92 6.29
N GLU A 177 -1.74 -3.53 5.86
CA GLU A 177 -2.03 -2.40 4.98
C GLU A 177 -1.39 -1.09 5.51
N GLY A 178 -1.36 -0.87 6.82
CA GLY A 178 -0.66 0.29 7.42
C GLY A 178 0.85 0.29 7.13
N ILE A 179 1.50 -0.87 7.21
CA ILE A 179 2.93 -1.04 6.88
C ILE A 179 3.14 -0.92 5.37
N VAL A 180 2.27 -1.52 4.57
CA VAL A 180 2.31 -1.44 3.10
C VAL A 180 2.31 0.01 2.64
N LEU A 181 1.41 0.84 3.18
CA LEU A 181 1.33 2.26 2.89
C LEU A 181 2.66 2.98 3.18
N ILE A 182 3.18 2.83 4.40
CA ILE A 182 4.40 3.52 4.85
C ILE A 182 5.60 3.07 4.03
N MET A 183 5.79 1.76 3.87
CA MET A 183 6.97 1.20 3.20
C MET A 183 6.96 1.51 1.70
N MET A 184 5.81 1.40 1.03
CA MET A 184 5.68 1.76 -0.37
C MET A 184 5.94 3.26 -0.60
N MET A 185 5.47 4.12 0.29
CA MET A 185 5.77 5.56 0.25
C MET A 185 7.27 5.82 0.45
N LEU A 186 7.94 5.12 1.37
CA LEU A 186 9.38 5.24 1.60
C LEU A 186 10.22 4.73 0.41
N VAL A 187 9.86 3.61 -0.22
CA VAL A 187 10.49 3.12 -1.45
C VAL A 187 10.40 4.19 -2.55
N PHE A 188 9.21 4.75 -2.75
CA PHE A 188 8.99 5.76 -3.77
C PHE A 188 9.74 7.07 -3.48
N ALA A 189 9.62 7.58 -2.26
CA ALA A 189 10.26 8.82 -1.83
C ALA A 189 11.78 8.72 -1.89
N SER A 190 12.37 7.63 -1.38
CA SER A 190 13.82 7.40 -1.43
C SER A 190 14.33 7.25 -2.87
N GLY A 191 13.58 6.57 -3.74
CA GLY A 191 13.89 6.48 -5.17
C GLY A 191 13.89 7.85 -5.86
N LEU A 192 12.90 8.70 -5.56
CA LEU A 192 12.85 10.08 -6.07
C LEU A 192 14.01 10.93 -5.50
N LEU A 193 14.35 10.77 -4.22
CA LEU A 193 15.47 11.50 -3.59
C LEU A 193 16.84 11.08 -4.12
N LEU A 194 17.02 9.80 -4.49
CA LEU A 194 18.18 9.30 -5.23
C LEU A 194 18.26 9.95 -6.61
N TYR A 195 17.17 9.97 -7.36
CA TYR A 195 17.08 10.67 -8.65
C TYR A 195 17.46 12.17 -8.51
N ARG A 196 16.96 12.84 -7.46
CA ARG A 196 17.22 14.28 -7.21
C ARG A 196 18.60 14.59 -6.64
N ARG A 197 19.33 13.60 -6.14
CA ARG A 197 20.60 13.78 -5.39
C ARG A 197 20.44 14.80 -4.24
N ARG A 198 19.33 14.70 -3.49
CA ARG A 198 19.00 15.63 -2.40
C ARG A 198 19.74 15.31 -1.10
N TYR A 199 19.83 14.02 -0.79
CA TYR A 199 20.47 13.48 0.40
C TYR A 199 21.62 12.56 0.00
N ASN A 200 22.32 12.01 0.99
CA ASN A 200 23.36 11.02 0.77
C ASN A 200 22.78 9.78 0.05
N ASP A 201 23.36 9.42 -1.09
CA ASP A 201 22.89 8.30 -1.91
C ASP A 201 22.92 6.95 -1.15
N TYR A 202 23.90 6.74 -0.25
CA TYR A 202 23.97 5.52 0.56
C TYR A 202 22.87 5.47 1.62
N ALA A 203 22.53 6.61 2.22
CA ALA A 203 21.41 6.69 3.16
C ALA A 203 20.07 6.43 2.47
N MET A 204 19.86 6.99 1.28
CA MET A 204 18.65 6.75 0.51
C MET A 204 18.58 5.32 -0.04
N LEU A 205 19.71 4.72 -0.41
CA LEU A 205 19.78 3.30 -0.71
C LEU A 205 19.37 2.45 0.50
N ALA A 206 19.86 2.77 1.71
CA ALA A 206 19.46 2.04 2.91
C ALA A 206 17.95 2.15 3.18
N VAL A 207 17.38 3.35 3.06
CA VAL A 207 15.91 3.55 3.19
C VAL A 207 15.17 2.73 2.13
N PHE A 208 15.60 2.80 0.86
CA PHE A 208 15.01 2.04 -0.24
C PHE A 208 15.03 0.53 0.01
N THR A 209 16.19 -0.01 0.44
CA THR A 209 16.37 -1.44 0.66
C THR A 209 15.58 -1.94 1.87
N VAL A 210 15.66 -1.24 3.01
CA VAL A 210 14.95 -1.64 4.23
C VAL A 210 13.44 -1.55 4.01
N SER A 211 12.95 -0.46 3.43
CA SER A 211 11.51 -0.33 3.13
C SER A 211 11.04 -1.34 2.10
N GLY A 212 11.80 -1.60 1.04
CA GLY A 212 11.48 -2.64 0.06
C GLY A 212 11.43 -4.04 0.67
N PHE A 213 12.35 -4.36 1.58
CA PHE A 213 12.38 -5.65 2.27
C PHE A 213 11.17 -5.82 3.17
N LEU A 214 10.86 -4.82 4.00
CA LEU A 214 9.70 -4.83 4.89
C LEU A 214 8.39 -4.87 4.09
N LEU A 215 8.29 -4.11 2.99
CA LEU A 215 7.13 -4.15 2.09
C LEU A 215 6.89 -5.55 1.54
N THR A 216 7.94 -6.17 1.00
CA THR A 216 7.88 -7.51 0.39
C THR A 216 7.47 -8.59 1.39
N THR A 217 8.00 -8.50 2.62
CA THR A 217 7.83 -9.53 3.67
C THR A 217 6.66 -9.26 4.63
N SER A 218 5.94 -8.15 4.45
CA SER A 218 4.81 -7.77 5.32
C SER A 218 3.55 -8.60 5.09
N LYS A 219 3.39 -9.15 3.88
CA LYS A 219 2.25 -9.96 3.48
C LYS A 219 2.69 -10.93 2.39
N GLN A 220 2.16 -12.15 2.39
CA GLN A 220 2.49 -13.15 1.37
C GLN A 220 2.13 -12.68 -0.04
N GLN A 221 1.03 -11.93 -0.19
CA GLN A 221 0.63 -11.35 -1.46
C GLN A 221 1.60 -10.29 -2.01
N ASN A 222 2.49 -9.75 -1.18
CA ASN A 222 3.50 -8.77 -1.60
C ASN A 222 4.79 -9.43 -2.13
N ALA A 223 4.89 -10.76 -2.14
CA ALA A 223 6.06 -11.47 -2.64
C ALA A 223 6.53 -11.00 -4.06
N PRO A 224 5.63 -10.75 -5.04
CA PRO A 224 6.05 -10.26 -6.36
C PRO A 224 6.72 -8.88 -6.33
N VAL A 225 6.42 -8.05 -5.33
CA VAL A 225 6.98 -6.70 -5.21
C VAL A 225 8.49 -6.75 -5.08
N GLY A 226 9.04 -7.67 -4.28
CA GLY A 226 10.49 -7.83 -4.12
C GLY A 226 11.19 -8.16 -5.44
N VAL A 227 10.57 -9.03 -6.25
CA VAL A 227 11.06 -9.40 -7.59
C VAL A 227 11.00 -8.20 -8.54
N ILE A 228 9.88 -7.46 -8.55
CA ILE A 228 9.71 -6.27 -9.39
C ILE A 228 10.73 -5.19 -9.02
N ILE A 229 10.93 -4.91 -7.73
CA ILE A 229 11.94 -3.96 -7.27
C ILE A 229 13.33 -4.44 -7.68
N ALA A 230 13.65 -5.73 -7.54
CA ALA A 230 14.95 -6.28 -7.92
C ALA A 230 15.26 -6.11 -9.42
N VAL A 231 14.31 -6.47 -10.29
CA VAL A 231 14.48 -6.43 -11.75
C VAL A 231 14.51 -5.00 -12.27
N ILE A 232 13.52 -4.18 -11.93
CA ILE A 232 13.45 -2.79 -12.42
C ILE A 232 14.50 -1.91 -11.72
N GLY A 233 14.88 -2.26 -10.49
CA GLY A 233 15.91 -1.57 -9.71
C GLY A 233 17.31 -1.70 -10.31
N LEU A 234 17.56 -2.59 -11.28
CA LEU A 234 18.82 -2.64 -12.02
C LEU A 234 19.15 -1.29 -12.69
N PHE A 235 18.15 -0.49 -13.07
CA PHE A 235 18.36 0.87 -13.58
C PHE A 235 19.03 1.81 -12.56
N PHE A 236 18.95 1.50 -11.26
CA PHE A 236 19.50 2.32 -10.18
C PHE A 236 21.00 2.07 -9.98
N LEU A 237 21.56 0.98 -10.51
CA LEU A 237 23.00 0.67 -10.45
C LEU A 237 23.86 1.83 -10.98
N PHE A 238 23.33 2.58 -11.94
CA PHE A 238 24.08 3.62 -12.63
C PHE A 238 23.84 5.04 -12.10
N ILE A 239 23.10 5.18 -10.99
CA ILE A 239 22.86 6.48 -10.34
C ILE A 239 24.16 7.09 -9.79
N HIS A 240 25.07 6.24 -9.30
CA HIS A 240 26.34 6.66 -8.71
C HIS A 240 27.54 5.97 -9.39
N VAL A 241 28.61 6.73 -9.63
CA VAL A 241 29.77 6.25 -10.39
C VAL A 241 30.64 5.27 -9.59
N LYS A 242 30.71 5.44 -8.26
CA LYS A 242 31.56 4.62 -7.39
C LYS A 242 31.16 3.14 -7.40
N ARG A 243 32.16 2.26 -7.52
CA ARG A 243 31.99 0.80 -7.48
C ARG A 243 31.33 0.31 -6.18
N THR A 244 31.64 0.93 -5.04
CA THR A 244 31.05 0.59 -3.74
C THR A 244 29.53 0.75 -3.74
N PHE A 245 29.01 1.82 -4.33
CA PHE A 245 27.56 2.02 -4.46
C PHE A 245 26.93 0.94 -5.36
N ARG A 246 27.56 0.60 -6.48
CA ARG A 246 27.07 -0.43 -7.40
C ARG A 246 26.98 -1.81 -6.73
N VAL A 247 27.99 -2.16 -5.95
CA VAL A 247 28.01 -3.42 -5.18
C VAL A 247 26.88 -3.42 -4.15
N LEU A 248 26.75 -2.37 -3.35
CA LEU A 248 25.69 -2.27 -2.34
C LEU A 248 24.29 -2.29 -2.96
N MET A 249 24.10 -1.61 -4.10
CA MET A 249 22.85 -1.64 -4.84
C MET A 249 22.55 -3.04 -5.37
N LEU A 250 23.53 -3.72 -5.99
CA LEU A 250 23.34 -5.09 -6.47
C LEU A 250 23.02 -6.05 -5.32
N THR A 251 23.75 -5.98 -4.21
CA THR A 251 23.46 -6.76 -3.00
C THR A 251 22.05 -6.49 -2.49
N SER A 252 21.62 -5.23 -2.47
CA SER A 252 20.25 -4.86 -2.07
C SER A 252 19.20 -5.49 -2.98
N LEU A 253 19.39 -5.44 -4.30
CA LEU A 253 18.47 -6.06 -5.27
C LEU A 253 18.44 -7.58 -5.12
N THR A 254 19.58 -8.22 -4.89
CA THR A 254 19.64 -9.66 -4.62
C THR A 254 18.88 -10.02 -3.34
N ILE A 255 19.06 -9.26 -2.26
CA ILE A 255 18.32 -9.47 -1.00
C ILE A 255 16.81 -9.33 -1.24
N LEU A 256 16.37 -8.32 -1.99
CA LEU A 256 14.96 -8.11 -2.31
C LEU A 256 14.36 -9.22 -3.17
N MET A 257 15.12 -9.71 -4.16
CA MET A 257 14.74 -10.86 -4.98
C MET A 257 14.56 -12.10 -4.11
N LEU A 258 15.55 -12.42 -3.27
CA LEU A 258 15.52 -13.56 -2.37
C LEU A 258 14.40 -13.44 -1.33
N ALA A 259 14.15 -12.24 -0.81
CA ALA A 259 13.05 -12.00 0.11
C ALA A 259 11.68 -12.24 -0.56
N GLY A 260 11.51 -11.82 -1.83
CA GLY A 260 10.31 -12.12 -2.60
C GLY A 260 10.10 -13.62 -2.81
N ILE A 261 11.14 -14.32 -3.25
CA ILE A 261 11.11 -15.79 -3.43
C ILE A 261 10.81 -16.50 -2.11
N ALA A 262 11.54 -16.15 -1.03
CA ALA A 262 11.36 -16.75 0.28
C ALA A 262 9.95 -16.52 0.83
N THR A 263 9.41 -15.30 0.67
CA THR A 263 8.03 -14.97 1.11
C THR A 263 7.00 -15.85 0.41
N TYR A 264 7.22 -16.19 -0.87
CA TYR A 264 6.34 -17.08 -1.63
C TYR A 264 6.51 -18.56 -1.24
N VAL A 265 7.75 -19.04 -1.09
CA VAL A 265 8.03 -20.45 -0.78
C VAL A 265 7.64 -20.80 0.66
N LEU A 266 7.68 -19.84 1.58
CA LEU A 266 7.33 -20.03 2.99
C LEU A 266 5.83 -19.86 3.28
N ILE A 267 4.97 -19.79 2.26
CA ILE A 267 3.51 -19.79 2.45
C ILE A 267 3.11 -21.17 3.02
N PRO A 268 2.47 -21.24 4.20
CA PRO A 268 2.03 -22.51 4.77
C PRO A 268 1.01 -23.20 3.85
N LYS A 269 1.06 -24.53 3.82
CA LYS A 269 0.24 -25.36 2.91
C LYS A 269 -1.26 -25.08 3.07
N GLU A 270 -1.72 -24.89 4.31
CA GLU A 270 -3.11 -24.51 4.63
C GLU A 270 -3.55 -23.26 3.85
N PHE A 271 -2.74 -22.20 3.85
CA PHE A 271 -3.05 -20.99 3.07
C PHE A 271 -2.96 -21.20 1.56
N VAL A 272 -2.09 -22.09 1.09
CA VAL A 272 -2.05 -22.48 -0.33
C VAL A 272 -3.36 -23.16 -0.73
N ASN A 273 -3.88 -24.06 0.11
CA ASN A 273 -5.13 -24.78 -0.17
C ASN A 273 -6.35 -23.85 -0.12
N ILE A 274 -6.43 -22.95 0.87
CA ILE A 274 -7.47 -21.92 0.93
C ILE A 274 -7.50 -21.08 -0.35
N ASN A 275 -6.33 -20.58 -0.75
CA ASN A 275 -6.18 -19.76 -1.95
C ASN A 275 -6.55 -20.55 -3.22
N LYS A 276 -6.05 -21.78 -3.37
CA LYS A 276 -6.42 -22.65 -4.49
C LYS A 276 -7.94 -22.85 -4.56
N TYR A 277 -8.56 -23.20 -3.43
CA TYR A 277 -10.00 -23.41 -3.33
C TYR A 277 -10.76 -22.21 -3.86
N HIS A 278 -10.49 -21.00 -3.34
CA HIS A 278 -11.17 -19.79 -3.77
C HIS A 278 -10.85 -19.42 -5.22
N ALA A 279 -9.61 -19.59 -5.67
CA ALA A 279 -9.24 -19.31 -7.05
C ALA A 279 -10.02 -20.16 -8.08
N MET A 280 -10.40 -21.39 -7.71
CA MET A 280 -11.28 -22.23 -8.54
C MET A 280 -12.75 -21.87 -8.33
N THR A 281 -13.25 -21.93 -7.09
CA THR A 281 -14.69 -21.85 -6.76
C THR A 281 -15.27 -20.45 -6.94
N ARG A 282 -14.56 -19.44 -6.42
CA ARG A 282 -14.88 -18.00 -6.46
C ARG A 282 -14.21 -17.29 -7.64
N GLY A 283 -13.38 -18.01 -8.39
CA GLY A 283 -12.69 -17.53 -9.57
C GLY A 283 -13.25 -18.15 -10.85
N VAL A 284 -12.61 -19.24 -11.28
CA VAL A 284 -12.91 -19.95 -12.52
C VAL A 284 -14.37 -20.40 -12.64
N LEU A 285 -14.93 -21.02 -11.60
CA LEU A 285 -16.30 -21.56 -11.65
C LEU A 285 -17.36 -20.47 -11.52
N MET A 286 -17.15 -19.50 -10.64
CA MET A 286 -18.06 -18.35 -10.47
C MET A 286 -18.30 -17.62 -11.80
N GLY A 287 -17.22 -17.35 -12.54
CA GLY A 287 -17.30 -16.62 -13.80
C GLY A 287 -17.68 -17.46 -15.04
N SER A 288 -17.87 -18.78 -14.90
CA SER A 288 -18.21 -19.67 -16.01
C SER A 288 -19.72 -19.93 -16.10
N ASP A 289 -20.26 -19.81 -17.31
CA ASP A 289 -21.64 -20.21 -17.65
C ASP A 289 -21.80 -21.74 -17.70
N ASP A 290 -20.71 -22.45 -18.01
CA ASP A 290 -20.61 -23.92 -18.00
C ASP A 290 -19.48 -24.35 -17.05
N PRO A 291 -19.76 -24.54 -15.74
CA PRO A 291 -18.75 -24.94 -14.77
C PRO A 291 -18.15 -26.32 -15.05
N GLU A 292 -18.92 -27.26 -15.61
CA GLU A 292 -18.42 -28.59 -15.96
C GLU A 292 -17.42 -28.52 -17.13
N GLY A 293 -17.74 -27.76 -18.17
CA GLY A 293 -16.83 -27.49 -19.28
C GLY A 293 -15.55 -26.77 -18.83
N ALA A 294 -15.65 -25.86 -17.85
CA ALA A 294 -14.49 -25.18 -17.28
C ALA A 294 -13.54 -26.14 -16.54
N LEU A 295 -14.10 -27.08 -15.78
CA LEU A 295 -13.35 -28.14 -15.10
C LEU A 295 -12.69 -29.08 -16.10
N GLU A 296 -13.42 -29.51 -17.14
CA GLU A 296 -12.91 -30.37 -18.20
C GLU A 296 -11.76 -29.70 -18.97
N ALA A 297 -11.85 -28.41 -19.26
CA ALA A 297 -10.76 -27.63 -19.88
C ALA A 297 -9.48 -27.57 -19.02
N LEU A 298 -9.61 -27.74 -17.70
CA LEU A 298 -8.51 -27.83 -16.75
C LEU A 298 -8.08 -29.28 -16.45
N GLY A 299 -8.71 -30.27 -17.10
CA GLY A 299 -8.44 -31.70 -16.87
C GLY A 299 -8.97 -32.22 -15.55
N MET A 300 -9.96 -31.55 -14.95
CA MET A 300 -10.55 -31.93 -13.66
C MET A 300 -11.91 -32.62 -13.81
N ASP A 301 -12.30 -33.37 -12.79
CA ASP A 301 -13.61 -34.04 -12.75
C ASP A 301 -14.76 -33.02 -12.64
N LYS A 302 -15.79 -33.21 -13.47
CA LYS A 302 -17.00 -32.37 -13.55
C LYS A 302 -17.78 -32.34 -12.24
N GLN A 303 -17.67 -33.37 -11.39
CA GLN A 303 -18.37 -33.42 -10.11
C GLN A 303 -18.06 -32.23 -9.19
N TYR A 304 -16.88 -31.60 -9.34
CA TYR A 304 -16.49 -30.43 -8.56
C TYR A 304 -17.23 -29.14 -8.95
N ALA A 305 -18.07 -29.17 -10.00
CA ALA A 305 -18.94 -28.05 -10.35
C ALA A 305 -19.90 -27.68 -9.21
N ILE A 306 -20.22 -28.64 -8.33
CA ILE A 306 -21.03 -28.41 -7.12
C ILE A 306 -20.39 -27.44 -6.13
N LEU A 307 -19.07 -27.20 -6.22
CA LEU A 307 -18.32 -26.26 -5.38
C LEU A 307 -18.35 -24.83 -5.95
N LYS A 308 -19.09 -24.57 -7.02
CA LYS A 308 -19.25 -23.21 -7.54
C LYS A 308 -19.80 -22.29 -6.44
N ASP A 309 -19.22 -21.11 -6.32
CA ASP A 309 -19.59 -20.03 -5.39
C ASP A 309 -19.36 -20.32 -3.90
N SER A 310 -18.96 -21.53 -3.50
CA SER A 310 -18.65 -21.85 -2.11
C SER A 310 -17.36 -21.20 -1.64
N ILE A 311 -17.24 -20.93 -0.33
CA ILE A 311 -16.01 -20.45 0.30
C ILE A 311 -15.46 -21.47 1.30
N TYR A 312 -14.13 -21.48 1.47
CA TYR A 312 -13.43 -22.37 2.41
C TYR A 312 -13.96 -22.34 3.85
N TYR A 313 -14.50 -21.19 4.28
CA TYR A 313 -14.94 -20.97 5.66
C TYR A 313 -16.46 -21.13 5.87
N GLU A 314 -17.18 -21.74 4.91
CA GLU A 314 -18.61 -21.99 5.11
C GLU A 314 -18.85 -22.97 6.27
N PRO A 315 -19.79 -22.69 7.18
CA PRO A 315 -20.10 -23.61 8.28
C PRO A 315 -20.68 -24.94 7.81
N PHE A 316 -21.32 -24.95 6.65
CA PHE A 316 -22.00 -26.12 6.08
C PHE A 316 -21.55 -26.32 4.64
N THR A 317 -20.48 -27.09 4.44
CA THR A 317 -19.95 -27.39 3.12
C THR A 317 -20.54 -28.70 2.57
N THR A 318 -20.63 -28.80 1.26
CA THR A 318 -21.01 -30.04 0.55
C THR A 318 -19.97 -31.13 0.68
N VAL A 319 -18.70 -30.75 0.86
CA VAL A 319 -17.56 -31.62 1.10
C VAL A 319 -16.65 -30.95 2.13
N ASP A 320 -16.08 -31.73 3.04
CA ASP A 320 -15.06 -31.24 3.97
C ASP A 320 -13.85 -30.72 3.18
N VAL A 321 -13.56 -29.42 3.32
CA VAL A 321 -12.51 -28.70 2.56
C VAL A 321 -11.10 -29.15 2.90
N ASP A 322 -10.93 -29.78 4.07
CA ASP A 322 -9.67 -30.37 4.55
C ASP A 322 -9.60 -31.89 4.28
N SER A 323 -10.59 -32.46 3.58
CA SER A 323 -10.63 -33.89 3.31
C SER A 323 -9.48 -34.36 2.39
N PRO A 324 -8.96 -35.59 2.61
CA PRO A 324 -7.97 -36.19 1.71
C PRO A 324 -8.45 -36.29 0.25
N ILE A 325 -9.77 -36.38 0.04
CA ILE A 325 -10.38 -36.45 -1.29
C ILE A 325 -10.10 -35.18 -2.09
N LEU A 326 -10.30 -33.99 -1.50
CA LEU A 326 -10.00 -32.72 -2.16
C LEU A 326 -8.50 -32.49 -2.30
N GLU A 327 -7.70 -32.94 -1.32
CA GLU A 327 -6.25 -32.87 -1.41
C GLU A 327 -5.70 -33.62 -2.63
N GLU A 328 -6.14 -34.86 -2.83
CA GLU A 328 -5.65 -35.73 -3.89
C GLU A 328 -6.27 -35.45 -5.27
N ASN A 329 -7.55 -35.07 -5.31
CA ASN A 329 -8.32 -35.02 -6.56
C ASN A 329 -8.77 -33.62 -6.98
N PHE A 330 -8.57 -32.59 -6.14
CA PHE A 330 -8.91 -31.21 -6.47
C PHE A 330 -7.67 -30.29 -6.38
N TYR A 331 -7.09 -30.09 -5.19
CA TYR A 331 -5.98 -29.15 -5.00
C TYR A 331 -4.71 -29.53 -5.76
N SER A 332 -4.46 -30.83 -5.98
CA SER A 332 -3.30 -31.34 -6.71
C SER A 332 -3.39 -31.17 -8.23
N GLN A 333 -4.61 -31.04 -8.78
CA GLN A 333 -4.88 -31.12 -10.22
C GLN A 333 -4.56 -29.83 -10.97
N TYR A 334 -4.44 -28.71 -10.25
CA TYR A 334 -4.14 -27.42 -10.83
C TYR A 334 -3.17 -26.62 -9.97
N GLY A 335 -2.57 -25.63 -10.62
CA GLY A 335 -1.74 -24.62 -9.97
C GLY A 335 -1.93 -23.27 -10.64
N PHE A 336 -1.16 -22.29 -10.17
CA PHE A 336 -1.20 -20.92 -10.66
C PHE A 336 -1.15 -20.82 -12.20
N GLY A 337 -0.24 -21.57 -12.84
CA GLY A 337 -0.09 -21.57 -14.30
C GLY A 337 -1.31 -22.09 -15.07
N ALA A 338 -2.03 -23.07 -14.53
CA ALA A 338 -3.23 -23.63 -15.16
C ALA A 338 -4.37 -22.60 -15.16
N ILE A 339 -4.57 -21.90 -14.04
CA ILE A 339 -5.57 -20.82 -13.92
C ILE A 339 -5.23 -19.67 -14.87
N VAL A 340 -3.96 -19.28 -14.96
CA VAL A 340 -3.51 -18.27 -15.94
C VAL A 340 -3.79 -18.73 -17.37
N GLY A 341 -3.45 -19.97 -17.72
CA GLY A 341 -3.72 -20.54 -19.04
C GLY A 341 -5.21 -20.53 -19.39
N TYR A 342 -6.06 -20.86 -18.42
CA TYR A 342 -7.51 -20.81 -18.57
C TYR A 342 -8.04 -19.39 -18.84
N TYR A 343 -7.59 -18.39 -18.08
CA TYR A 343 -8.00 -17.00 -18.33
C TYR A 343 -7.49 -16.45 -19.68
N ILE A 344 -6.34 -16.93 -20.17
CA ILE A 344 -5.83 -16.57 -21.51
C ILE A 344 -6.76 -17.12 -22.61
N SER A 345 -7.27 -18.35 -22.46
CA SER A 345 -8.23 -18.92 -23.41
C SER A 345 -9.66 -18.39 -23.24
N HIS A 346 -9.98 -17.76 -22.11
CA HIS A 346 -11.30 -17.20 -21.79
C HIS A 346 -11.24 -15.68 -21.49
N PRO A 347 -10.91 -14.83 -22.50
CA PRO A 347 -10.64 -13.41 -22.29
C PRO A 347 -11.84 -12.61 -21.76
N ASN A 348 -13.07 -12.99 -22.10
CA ASN A 348 -14.28 -12.33 -21.59
C ASN A 348 -14.44 -12.52 -20.08
N GLN A 349 -14.18 -13.73 -19.59
CA GLN A 349 -14.22 -14.04 -18.17
C GLN A 349 -13.06 -13.36 -17.44
N ALA A 350 -11.85 -13.43 -17.99
CA ALA A 350 -10.69 -12.71 -17.45
C ALA A 350 -10.96 -11.21 -17.32
N GLY A 351 -11.53 -10.59 -18.36
CA GLY A 351 -11.92 -9.18 -18.34
C GLY A 351 -12.99 -8.85 -17.30
N SER A 352 -13.95 -9.75 -17.07
CA SER A 352 -14.98 -9.59 -16.05
C SER A 352 -14.39 -9.63 -14.63
N MET A 353 -13.48 -10.57 -14.37
CA MET A 353 -12.78 -10.67 -13.09
C MET A 353 -11.85 -9.48 -12.86
N LEU A 354 -11.12 -9.04 -13.88
CA LEU A 354 -10.29 -7.83 -13.81
C LEU A 354 -11.12 -6.58 -13.54
N ASN A 355 -12.33 -6.48 -14.11
CA ASN A 355 -13.24 -5.37 -13.82
C ASN A 355 -13.85 -5.47 -12.42
N LEU A 356 -14.14 -6.67 -11.93
CA LEU A 356 -14.59 -6.87 -10.55
C LEU A 356 -13.52 -6.42 -9.56
N ALA A 357 -12.27 -6.80 -9.81
CA ALA A 357 -11.14 -6.33 -9.03
C ALA A 357 -10.97 -4.80 -9.13
N ALA A 358 -10.98 -4.24 -10.34
CA ALA A 358 -10.85 -2.79 -10.52
C ALA A 358 -11.93 -1.95 -9.79
N LYS A 359 -13.11 -2.51 -9.50
CA LYS A 359 -14.14 -1.81 -8.69
C LYS A 359 -13.70 -1.58 -7.25
N ASN A 360 -12.95 -2.51 -6.68
CA ASN A 360 -12.48 -2.44 -5.31
C ASN A 360 -11.12 -1.69 -5.22
N ALA A 361 -10.38 -1.63 -6.33
CA ALA A 361 -9.00 -1.15 -6.36
C ALA A 361 -8.85 0.37 -6.18
N PHE A 362 -9.97 1.09 -6.17
CA PHE A 362 -10.01 2.53 -5.88
C PHE A 362 -10.58 2.84 -4.49
N THR A 363 -10.95 1.83 -3.72
CA THR A 363 -11.54 1.98 -2.39
C THR A 363 -10.48 1.68 -1.33
N ILE A 364 -10.18 2.65 -0.47
CA ILE A 364 -9.12 2.51 0.55
C ILE A 364 -9.58 1.59 1.70
N ARG A 365 -10.86 1.66 2.09
CA ARG A 365 -11.42 0.91 3.22
C ARG A 365 -12.52 -0.04 2.74
N PRO A 366 -12.44 -1.34 3.04
CA PRO A 366 -13.56 -2.25 2.80
C PRO A 366 -14.85 -1.77 3.48
N ALA A 367 -15.94 -1.71 2.71
CA ALA A 367 -17.21 -1.12 3.15
C ALA A 367 -17.85 -1.80 4.36
N ALA A 368 -17.56 -3.09 4.57
CA ALA A 368 -18.11 -3.87 5.67
C ALA A 368 -17.48 -3.59 7.04
N MET A 369 -16.34 -2.87 7.09
CA MET A 369 -15.60 -2.65 8.34
C MET A 369 -15.90 -1.29 8.97
N GLY A 370 -16.38 -1.32 10.22
CA GLY A 370 -16.59 -0.14 11.04
C GLY A 370 -15.29 0.45 11.60
N ASN A 371 -15.35 1.74 11.96
CA ASN A 371 -14.18 2.48 12.43
C ASN A 371 -14.23 2.91 13.89
N TYR A 372 -15.34 2.68 14.59
CA TYR A 372 -15.56 3.17 15.94
C TYR A 372 -15.68 2.03 16.94
N GLU A 373 -15.27 2.28 18.19
CA GLU A 373 -15.54 1.37 19.30
C GLU A 373 -17.07 1.27 19.54
N LYS A 374 -17.55 0.11 19.98
CA LYS A 374 -18.96 -0.11 20.36
C LYS A 374 -19.44 0.91 21.41
N SER A 375 -18.56 1.30 22.34
CA SER A 375 -18.82 2.29 23.38
C SER A 375 -19.07 3.72 22.84
N ALA A 376 -18.73 4.01 21.59
CA ALA A 376 -19.00 5.30 20.95
C ALA A 376 -20.47 5.48 20.54
N GLY A 377 -21.32 4.44 20.71
CA GLY A 377 -22.76 4.51 20.41
C GLY A 377 -23.09 4.67 18.92
N LYS A 378 -22.16 4.29 18.05
CA LYS A 378 -22.32 4.34 16.58
C LYS A 378 -22.97 3.04 16.07
N PRO A 379 -23.73 3.06 14.96
CA PRO A 379 -24.26 1.83 14.37
C PRO A 379 -23.14 0.88 13.91
N PHE A 380 -23.49 -0.41 13.84
CA PHE A 380 -22.61 -1.47 13.35
C PHE A 380 -22.06 -1.12 11.95
N GLY A 381 -20.75 -1.27 11.77
CA GLY A 381 -20.10 -1.02 10.48
C GLY A 381 -19.96 0.46 10.12
N GLN A 382 -20.29 1.40 11.02
CA GLN A 382 -20.17 2.82 10.70
C GLN A 382 -18.71 3.21 10.43
N GLN A 383 -18.47 3.73 9.24
CA GLN A 383 -17.19 4.30 8.83
C GLN A 383 -17.05 5.75 9.26
N THR A 384 -15.82 6.17 9.58
CA THR A 384 -15.53 7.57 9.90
C THR A 384 -15.55 8.43 8.64
N VAL A 385 -16.03 9.66 8.79
CA VAL A 385 -15.94 10.74 7.81
C VAL A 385 -14.96 11.83 8.23
N PHE A 386 -14.35 11.70 9.41
CA PHE A 386 -13.33 12.64 9.88
C PHE A 386 -12.14 12.61 8.92
N PHE A 387 -11.85 13.75 8.29
CA PHE A 387 -10.78 13.90 7.30
C PHE A 387 -10.76 12.73 6.30
N SER A 388 -11.90 12.39 5.69
CA SER A 388 -12.02 11.31 4.68
C SER A 388 -12.34 11.85 3.27
N GLY A 389 -12.03 13.13 3.01
CA GLY A 389 -12.44 13.80 1.79
C GLY A 389 -11.82 13.23 0.53
N TYR A 390 -10.58 12.74 0.61
CA TYR A 390 -9.90 12.16 -0.54
C TYR A 390 -10.45 10.76 -0.85
N SER A 391 -10.59 9.92 0.17
CA SER A 391 -11.13 8.57 0.02
C SER A 391 -12.56 8.58 -0.53
N LEU A 392 -13.43 9.46 0.00
CA LEU A 392 -14.80 9.63 -0.48
C LEU A 392 -14.85 10.17 -1.92
N LEU A 393 -14.00 11.15 -2.26
CA LEU A 393 -13.93 11.68 -3.63
C LEU A 393 -13.48 10.61 -4.62
N LYS A 394 -12.45 9.82 -4.24
CA LYS A 394 -11.92 8.74 -5.05
C LYS A 394 -12.96 7.65 -5.27
N GLU A 395 -13.67 7.23 -4.23
CA GLU A 395 -14.74 6.24 -4.33
C GLU A 395 -15.89 6.69 -5.25
N ALA A 396 -16.24 7.98 -5.19
CA ALA A 396 -17.30 8.57 -5.98
C ALA A 396 -16.93 8.78 -7.47
N LEU A 397 -15.68 9.17 -7.75
CA LEU A 397 -15.26 9.61 -9.09
C LEU A 397 -14.37 8.63 -9.84
N ALA A 398 -13.70 7.69 -9.16
CA ALA A 398 -12.75 6.80 -9.83
C ALA A 398 -13.48 5.85 -10.81
N PRO A 399 -12.99 5.72 -12.05
CA PRO A 399 -13.56 4.77 -13.01
C PRO A 399 -13.31 3.34 -12.53
N LYS A 400 -14.39 2.58 -12.37
CA LYS A 400 -14.37 1.24 -11.78
C LYS A 400 -14.08 0.12 -12.79
N THR A 401 -13.18 0.37 -13.74
CA THR A 401 -12.85 -0.57 -14.83
C THR A 401 -11.35 -0.80 -14.95
N PHE A 402 -10.98 -2.02 -15.34
CA PHE A 402 -9.58 -2.37 -15.56
C PHE A 402 -9.00 -1.64 -16.77
N GLY A 403 -9.82 -1.36 -17.79
CA GLY A 403 -9.41 -0.57 -18.95
C GLY A 403 -8.89 0.83 -18.57
N PHE A 404 -9.50 1.46 -17.55
CA PHE A 404 -8.99 2.74 -17.03
C PHE A 404 -7.60 2.59 -16.40
N ILE A 405 -7.34 1.52 -15.66
CA ILE A 405 -6.01 1.25 -15.07
C ILE A 405 -4.95 1.18 -16.17
N VAL A 406 -5.22 0.42 -17.25
CA VAL A 406 -4.31 0.30 -18.39
C VAL A 406 -4.08 1.64 -19.08
N ILE A 407 -5.14 2.40 -19.36
CA ILE A 407 -5.05 3.72 -19.97
C ILE A 407 -4.23 4.67 -19.07
N TRP A 408 -4.50 4.68 -17.77
CA TRP A 408 -3.76 5.49 -16.80
C TRP A 408 -2.27 5.14 -16.80
N MET A 409 -1.91 3.85 -16.78
CA MET A 409 -0.51 3.41 -16.86
C MET A 409 0.17 3.88 -18.15
N ILE A 410 -0.49 3.71 -19.30
CA ILE A 410 0.04 4.13 -20.61
C ILE A 410 0.22 5.66 -20.66
N VAL A 411 -0.78 6.42 -20.23
CA VAL A 411 -0.73 7.89 -20.22
C VAL A 411 0.42 8.38 -19.34
N VAL A 412 0.52 7.88 -18.12
CA VAL A 412 1.60 8.30 -17.21
C VAL A 412 2.97 7.91 -17.78
N ALA A 413 3.15 6.68 -18.27
CA ALA A 413 4.42 6.27 -18.88
C ALA A 413 4.78 7.16 -20.09
N SER A 414 3.80 7.50 -20.93
CA SER A 414 3.97 8.36 -22.10
C SER A 414 4.37 9.78 -21.73
N VAL A 415 3.80 10.34 -20.65
CA VAL A 415 4.13 11.68 -20.15
C VAL A 415 5.60 11.77 -19.70
N TYR A 416 6.15 10.72 -19.08
CA TYR A 416 7.54 10.72 -18.60
C TYR A 416 8.55 10.17 -19.64
N MET A 417 8.09 9.57 -20.73
CA MET A 417 8.94 8.98 -21.76
C MET A 417 9.89 9.97 -22.44
N PRO A 418 9.49 11.19 -22.84
CA PRO A 418 10.41 12.15 -23.47
C PRO A 418 11.58 12.52 -22.55
N ALA A 419 11.32 12.75 -21.26
CA ALA A 419 12.35 13.06 -20.27
C ALA A 419 13.31 11.88 -20.06
N PHE A 420 12.79 10.65 -20.09
CA PHE A 420 13.60 9.44 -20.05
C PHE A 420 14.52 9.33 -21.28
N ILE A 421 13.98 9.45 -22.49
CA ILE A 421 14.76 9.37 -23.74
C ILE A 421 15.83 10.47 -23.78
N ALA A 422 15.49 11.70 -23.40
CA ALA A 422 16.44 12.80 -23.32
C ALA A 422 17.57 12.52 -22.32
N ALA A 423 17.25 11.96 -21.15
CA ALA A 423 18.23 11.59 -20.14
C ALA A 423 19.17 10.47 -20.61
N ILE A 424 18.65 9.45 -21.31
CA ILE A 424 19.46 8.37 -21.90
C ILE A 424 20.39 8.91 -22.97
N ARG A 425 19.90 9.75 -23.90
CA ARG A 425 20.72 10.40 -24.94
C ARG A 425 21.82 11.27 -24.34
N ALA A 426 21.52 11.98 -23.27
CA ALA A 426 22.49 12.79 -22.52
C ALA A 426 23.42 11.97 -21.60
N ARG A 427 23.33 10.62 -21.63
CA ARG A 427 24.07 9.70 -20.74
C ARG A 427 23.91 10.01 -19.25
N ASN A 428 22.82 10.66 -18.86
CA ASN A 428 22.50 11.00 -17.48
C ASN A 428 21.59 9.92 -16.89
N LEU A 429 22.19 8.76 -16.57
CA LEU A 429 21.47 7.60 -16.06
C LEU A 429 20.78 7.86 -14.72
N ARG A 430 21.31 8.80 -13.92
CA ARG A 430 20.61 9.28 -12.72
C ARG A 430 19.27 9.90 -13.06
N ARG A 431 19.20 10.76 -14.08
CA ARG A 431 17.92 11.35 -14.50
C ARG A 431 16.99 10.32 -15.15
N ALA A 432 17.56 9.35 -15.86
CA ALA A 432 16.80 8.29 -16.50
C ALA A 432 16.13 7.33 -15.50
N SER A 433 16.57 7.24 -14.24
CA SER A 433 15.97 6.31 -13.26
C SER A 433 14.54 6.66 -12.83
N ARG A 434 14.05 7.87 -13.16
CA ARG A 434 12.70 8.33 -12.76
C ARG A 434 11.57 7.51 -13.39
N LEU A 435 11.62 7.26 -14.70
CA LEU A 435 10.59 6.46 -15.38
C LEU A 435 10.59 5.00 -14.91
N PRO A 436 11.75 4.30 -14.82
CA PRO A 436 11.82 2.98 -14.19
C PRO A 436 11.23 2.93 -12.78
N LEU A 437 11.44 3.96 -11.94
CA LEU A 437 10.80 4.03 -10.63
C LEU A 437 9.27 4.08 -10.74
N ILE A 438 8.73 4.91 -11.62
CA ILE A 438 7.27 5.03 -11.82
C ILE A 438 6.70 3.69 -12.32
N VAL A 439 7.35 3.06 -13.30
CA VAL A 439 6.95 1.75 -13.82
C VAL A 439 7.05 0.67 -12.74
N MET A 440 8.09 0.68 -11.92
CA MET A 440 8.24 -0.21 -10.77
C MET A 440 7.04 -0.10 -9.81
N MET A 441 6.63 1.12 -9.47
CA MET A 441 5.48 1.35 -8.60
C MET A 441 4.16 0.89 -9.24
N MET A 442 3.97 1.14 -10.54
CA MET A 442 2.78 0.67 -11.27
C MET A 442 2.70 -0.85 -11.29
N LEU A 443 3.80 -1.53 -11.61
CA LEU A 443 3.87 -2.98 -11.66
C LEU A 443 3.69 -3.59 -10.25
N ALA A 444 4.28 -2.97 -9.22
CA ALA A 444 4.05 -3.39 -7.84
C ALA A 444 2.57 -3.30 -7.46
N GLY A 445 1.92 -2.16 -7.74
CA GLY A 445 0.47 -2.02 -7.52
C GLY A 445 -0.35 -3.06 -8.29
N LEU A 446 -0.09 -3.19 -9.59
CA LEU A 446 -0.78 -4.12 -10.48
C LEU A 446 -0.59 -5.59 -10.06
N SER A 447 0.55 -5.95 -9.47
CA SER A 447 0.79 -7.29 -8.95
C SER A 447 -0.19 -7.67 -7.84
N GLY A 448 -0.65 -6.71 -7.02
CA GLY A 448 -1.69 -6.95 -6.01
C GLY A 448 -3.01 -7.41 -6.63
N ILE A 449 -3.42 -6.76 -7.73
CA ILE A 449 -4.63 -7.14 -8.49
C ILE A 449 -4.48 -8.56 -9.05
N PHE A 450 -3.37 -8.87 -9.72
CA PHE A 450 -3.17 -10.19 -10.31
C PHE A 450 -3.10 -11.31 -9.27
N VAL A 451 -2.39 -11.11 -8.17
CA VAL A 451 -2.31 -12.09 -7.08
C VAL A 451 -3.68 -12.32 -6.46
N SER A 452 -4.52 -11.28 -6.33
CA SER A 452 -5.88 -11.44 -5.79
C SER A 452 -6.78 -12.31 -6.68
N ILE A 453 -6.85 -12.02 -7.98
CA ILE A 453 -7.74 -12.74 -8.90
C ILE A 453 -7.28 -14.18 -9.12
N ILE A 454 -5.98 -14.38 -9.36
CA ILE A 454 -5.43 -15.70 -9.66
C ILE A 454 -5.29 -16.53 -8.39
N GLY A 455 -5.03 -15.89 -7.26
CA GLY A 455 -4.78 -16.56 -5.99
C GLY A 455 -6.01 -16.75 -5.09
N ALA A 456 -7.07 -15.96 -5.24
CA ALA A 456 -8.22 -16.00 -4.33
C ALA A 456 -9.58 -15.74 -5.01
N GLY A 457 -9.64 -15.56 -6.34
CA GLY A 457 -10.90 -15.24 -7.02
C GLY A 457 -11.44 -13.88 -6.58
N ASP A 458 -12.73 -13.82 -6.24
CA ASP A 458 -13.37 -12.58 -5.72
C ASP A 458 -13.37 -12.44 -4.19
N ALA A 459 -12.82 -13.41 -3.46
CA ALA A 459 -12.77 -13.37 -2.00
C ALA A 459 -11.82 -12.27 -1.51
N ASP A 460 -12.33 -11.38 -0.66
CA ASP A 460 -11.58 -10.30 0.04
C ASP A 460 -10.79 -9.33 -0.88
N LEU A 461 -11.28 -9.09 -2.11
CA LEU A 461 -10.63 -8.26 -3.14
C LEU A 461 -10.20 -6.87 -2.66
N ALA A 462 -11.06 -6.16 -1.92
CA ALA A 462 -10.79 -4.78 -1.48
C ALA A 462 -9.53 -4.65 -0.60
N LYS A 463 -9.21 -5.67 0.18
CA LYS A 463 -8.00 -5.69 1.00
C LYS A 463 -6.77 -6.06 0.16
N HIS A 464 -6.91 -6.98 -0.79
CA HIS A 464 -5.81 -7.40 -1.65
C HIS A 464 -5.37 -6.33 -2.66
N GLU A 465 -6.24 -5.37 -2.95
CA GLU A 465 -5.97 -4.28 -3.90
C GLU A 465 -5.49 -2.99 -3.25
N PHE A 466 -5.30 -2.99 -1.93
CA PHE A 466 -4.75 -1.86 -1.19
C PHE A 466 -3.38 -1.43 -1.76
N LEU A 467 -2.55 -2.39 -2.18
CA LEU A 467 -1.25 -2.12 -2.81
C LEU A 467 -1.40 -1.30 -4.10
N PHE A 468 -2.40 -1.61 -4.93
CA PHE A 468 -2.70 -0.83 -6.12
C PHE A 468 -3.21 0.56 -5.76
N THR A 469 -4.12 0.65 -4.80
CA THR A 469 -4.69 1.91 -4.30
C THR A 469 -3.59 2.90 -3.91
N VAL A 470 -2.60 2.45 -3.13
CA VAL A 470 -1.45 3.26 -2.70
C VAL A 470 -0.55 3.64 -3.88
N ALA A 471 -0.24 2.68 -4.77
CA ALA A 471 0.58 2.94 -5.96
C ALA A 471 -0.04 4.02 -6.84
N PHE A 472 -1.34 3.89 -7.10
CA PHE A 472 -2.14 4.81 -7.90
C PHE A 472 -2.11 6.21 -7.29
N ASP A 473 -2.30 6.33 -5.98
CA ASP A 473 -2.32 7.62 -5.28
C ASP A 473 -0.94 8.30 -5.28
N LEU A 474 0.14 7.55 -5.04
CA LEU A 474 1.51 8.07 -5.07
C LEU A 474 1.91 8.58 -6.46
N ILE A 475 1.59 7.82 -7.51
CA ILE A 475 1.90 8.19 -8.89
C ILE A 475 1.01 9.35 -9.35
N THR A 476 -0.28 9.33 -9.02
CA THR A 476 -1.20 10.42 -9.35
C THR A 476 -0.78 11.71 -8.64
N PHE A 477 -0.38 11.62 -7.37
CA PHE A 477 0.21 12.73 -6.63
C PHE A 477 1.47 13.27 -7.31
N LEU A 478 2.38 12.40 -7.78
CA LEU A 478 3.58 12.81 -8.53
C LEU A 478 3.21 13.58 -9.80
N VAL A 479 2.27 13.07 -10.60
CA VAL A 479 1.84 13.67 -11.87
C VAL A 479 1.22 15.05 -11.64
N ILE A 480 0.30 15.16 -10.67
CA ILE A 480 -0.33 16.44 -10.31
C ILE A 480 0.72 17.42 -9.79
N ALA A 481 1.63 16.97 -8.92
CA ALA A 481 2.70 17.79 -8.39
C ALA A 481 3.63 18.33 -9.48
N ASP A 482 3.94 17.53 -10.50
CA ASP A 482 4.70 17.99 -11.68
C ASP A 482 3.90 18.92 -12.58
N GLY A 483 2.59 18.71 -12.71
CA GLY A 483 1.68 19.61 -13.40
C GLY A 483 1.66 21.01 -12.78
N VAL A 484 1.56 21.09 -11.44
CA VAL A 484 1.63 22.36 -10.68
C VAL A 484 2.94 23.11 -10.95
N ARG A 485 4.03 22.40 -11.27
CA ARG A 485 5.35 22.98 -11.56
C ARG A 485 5.55 23.37 -13.02
N ARG A 486 4.58 23.08 -13.90
CA ARG A 486 4.75 23.11 -15.36
C ARG A 486 5.94 22.28 -15.85
N ARG A 487 6.27 21.19 -15.13
CA ARG A 487 7.45 20.35 -15.40
C ARG A 487 7.18 19.23 -16.41
N LEU A 488 5.92 18.99 -16.75
CA LEU A 488 5.53 17.90 -17.64
C LEU A 488 6.05 18.07 -19.08
N TRP A 489 6.31 19.30 -19.54
CA TRP A 489 6.70 19.60 -20.93
C TRP A 489 8.01 20.38 -21.11
N HIS A 490 8.65 20.87 -20.03
CA HIS A 490 9.91 21.62 -20.13
C HIS A 490 11.11 20.78 -19.70
N SER A 491 12.20 20.87 -20.47
CA SER A 491 13.48 20.26 -20.10
C SER A 491 14.07 20.98 -18.89
N GLU A 492 14.48 20.24 -17.86
CA GLU A 492 15.01 20.82 -16.61
C GLU A 492 16.28 21.67 -16.78
N GLN A 493 16.93 21.65 -17.95
CA GLN A 493 18.03 22.57 -18.26
C GLN A 493 17.57 24.04 -18.29
N GLU A 494 16.31 24.32 -18.63
CA GLU A 494 15.78 25.69 -18.62
C GLU A 494 15.46 26.20 -17.21
N GLN A 495 15.07 25.32 -16.28
CA GLN A 495 14.58 25.72 -14.95
C GLN A 495 15.65 25.72 -13.84
N ASP A 496 16.74 24.95 -13.97
CA ASP A 496 17.90 25.04 -13.06
C ASP A 496 18.84 26.22 -13.42
N SER A 497 18.50 27.02 -14.45
CA SER A 497 19.24 28.23 -14.82
C SER A 497 18.95 29.36 -13.80
N PRO A 498 19.97 30.05 -13.23
CA PRO A 498 19.80 31.04 -12.15
C PRO A 498 18.97 32.30 -12.48
N ASN A 499 18.53 32.46 -13.73
CA ASN A 499 18.06 33.75 -14.24
C ASN A 499 16.71 34.20 -13.66
N GLU A 500 15.85 33.31 -13.15
CA GLU A 500 14.62 33.73 -12.47
C GLU A 500 14.84 34.14 -11.00
N ILE A 501 15.95 33.74 -10.36
CA ILE A 501 16.22 34.09 -8.95
C ILE A 501 16.78 35.52 -8.84
N HIS A 502 17.36 36.07 -9.91
CA HIS A 502 17.98 37.40 -9.87
C HIS A 502 17.03 38.57 -10.14
N VAL A 503 15.91 38.36 -10.86
CA VAL A 503 14.98 39.44 -11.17
C VAL A 503 14.19 39.90 -9.93
N GLU A 504 14.00 39.03 -8.93
CA GLU A 504 13.30 39.41 -7.68
C GLU A 504 14.20 40.11 -6.64
N ARG A 505 15.52 40.15 -6.84
CA ARG A 505 16.47 40.84 -5.93
C ARG A 505 16.90 42.24 -6.39
N LEU A 506 16.61 42.61 -7.63
CA LEU A 506 16.96 43.94 -8.18
C LEU A 506 15.75 44.89 -8.30
N GLY A 507 14.58 44.46 -7.83
CA GLY A 507 13.33 45.23 -7.89
C GLY A 507 12.68 45.46 -6.53
N ARG A 508 13.47 45.77 -5.48
CA ARG A 508 12.98 46.31 -4.20
C ARG A 508 13.95 47.29 -3.58
#